data_AF-A0AAE7BHB1-F1
#
_entry.id   AF-A0AAE7BHB1-F1
#
_cell.length_a   1.000
_cell.length_b   1.000
_cell.length_c   1.000
_cell.angle_alpha   90.00
_cell.angle_beta   90.00
_cell.angle_gamma   90.00
#
_symmetry.space_group_name_H-M   'P 1'
#
loop_
_entity.id
_entity.type
_entity.pdbx_description
1 polymer ?
#
loop_
_entity_poly.entity_id
_entity_poly.type
_entity_poly.pdbx_seq_one_letter_code
_entity_poly.pdbx_strand_id
1 'polypeptide(L)'
;MKLYETNNSLENMLKNLKIEETLINQIIIRYSTSKLTKTFVEELKKQKEDENPINLILHFFLLADKMKPITCDKKTLSKLTGLSERTIDERRRARQLPFIQLTGSFNEKGGRKIIIFDPDEVTNYLYSEKVKAIS
;
A
#
# COMPACT_ATOMS: atom_id res chain seq x y z
N MET A 1 -19.31 -12.03 25.86
CA MET A 1 -20.58 -12.15 25.10
C MET A 1 -20.70 -11.15 23.93
N LYS A 2 -20.30 -9.87 24.07
CA LYS A 2 -20.37 -8.86 22.98
C LYS A 2 -19.51 -9.10 21.72
N LEU A 3 -18.38 -9.81 21.81
CA LEU A 3 -17.49 -10.06 20.65
C LEU A 3 -18.09 -11.07 19.65
N TYR A 4 -18.83 -12.08 20.13
CA TYR A 4 -19.38 -13.14 19.28
C TYR A 4 -20.59 -12.66 18.46
N GLU A 5 -21.46 -11.82 19.02
CA GLU A 5 -22.61 -11.25 18.29
C GLU A 5 -22.20 -10.26 17.18
N THR A 6 -21.10 -9.51 17.39
CA THR A 6 -20.60 -8.54 16.41
C THR A 6 -19.97 -9.25 15.19
N ASN A 7 -19.40 -10.44 15.39
CA ASN A 7 -18.73 -11.20 14.34
C ASN A 7 -19.72 -11.88 13.39
N ASN A 8 -20.82 -12.46 13.91
CA ASN A 8 -21.83 -13.12 13.06
C ASN A 8 -22.52 -12.14 12.10
N SER A 9 -22.80 -10.91 12.54
CA SER A 9 -23.38 -9.87 11.69
C SER A 9 -22.43 -9.43 10.57
N LEU A 10 -21.14 -9.26 10.89
CA LEU A 10 -20.11 -8.93 9.91
C LEU A 10 -19.89 -10.07 8.90
N GLU A 11 -19.79 -11.30 9.39
CA GLU A 11 -19.59 -12.49 8.57
C GLU A 11 -20.71 -12.64 7.53
N ASN A 12 -21.97 -12.53 7.95
CA ASN A 12 -23.13 -12.61 7.06
C ASN A 12 -23.13 -11.49 6.01
N MET A 13 -22.77 -10.27 6.40
CA MET A 13 -22.64 -9.15 5.45
C MET A 13 -21.57 -9.43 4.39
N LEU A 14 -20.40 -9.93 4.79
CA LEU A 14 -19.32 -10.26 3.86
C LEU A 14 -19.68 -11.45 2.96
N LYS A 15 -20.41 -12.44 3.47
CA LYS A 15 -20.97 -13.55 2.67
C LYS A 15 -21.98 -13.05 1.63
N ASN A 16 -22.84 -12.10 1.99
CA ASN A 16 -23.80 -11.49 1.05
C ASN A 16 -23.10 -10.71 -0.09
N LEU A 17 -21.93 -10.14 0.18
CA LEU A 17 -21.06 -9.52 -0.82
C LEU A 17 -20.29 -10.55 -1.68
N LYS A 18 -20.55 -11.85 -1.51
CA LYS A 18 -19.90 -12.96 -2.22
C LYS A 18 -18.38 -12.98 -2.04
N ILE A 19 -17.89 -12.57 -0.87
CA ILE A 19 -16.47 -12.60 -0.53
C ILE A 19 -16.09 -14.05 -0.14
N GLU A 20 -14.90 -14.49 -0.57
CA GLU A 20 -14.38 -15.80 -0.23
C GLU A 20 -14.21 -15.98 1.29
N GLU A 21 -14.57 -17.15 1.81
CA GLU A 21 -14.55 -17.44 3.25
C GLU A 21 -13.14 -17.30 3.88
N THR A 22 -12.10 -17.57 3.10
CA THR A 22 -10.70 -17.34 3.47
C THR A 22 -10.42 -15.87 3.79
N LEU A 23 -10.94 -14.95 2.98
CA LEU A 23 -10.80 -13.50 3.16
C LEU A 23 -11.66 -13.01 4.33
N ILE A 24 -12.87 -13.56 4.48
CA ILE A 24 -13.76 -13.24 5.60
C ILE A 24 -13.07 -13.51 6.94
N ASN A 25 -12.48 -14.69 7.10
CA ASN A 25 -11.76 -15.05 8.32
C ASN A 25 -10.61 -14.09 8.62
N GLN A 26 -9.84 -13.70 7.59
CA GLN A 26 -8.77 -12.73 7.76
C GLN A 26 -9.30 -11.34 8.17
N ILE A 27 -10.42 -10.89 7.60
CA ILE A 27 -11.05 -9.61 7.93
C ILE A 27 -11.55 -9.62 9.38
N ILE A 28 -12.21 -10.68 9.82
CA ILE A 28 -12.72 -10.82 11.20
C ILE A 28 -11.57 -10.76 12.21
N ILE A 29 -10.48 -11.51 11.98
CA ILE A 29 -9.30 -11.48 12.85
C ILE A 29 -8.72 -10.06 12.92
N ARG A 30 -8.54 -9.42 11.75
CA ARG A 30 -7.92 -8.10 11.65
C ARG A 30 -8.82 -6.95 12.11
N TYR A 31 -10.13 -7.11 12.13
CA TYR A 31 -11.07 -6.08 12.59
C TYR A 31 -10.77 -5.65 14.04
N SER A 32 -10.28 -6.58 14.87
CA SER A 32 -9.90 -6.31 16.26
C SER A 32 -8.53 -5.64 16.44
N THR A 33 -7.62 -5.78 15.48
CA THR A 33 -6.21 -5.38 15.61
C THR A 33 -5.79 -4.26 14.66
N SER A 34 -6.48 -4.10 13.54
CA SER A 34 -6.16 -3.12 12.51
C SER A 34 -7.15 -1.97 12.53
N LYS A 35 -6.67 -0.78 12.87
CA LYS A 35 -7.47 0.46 12.80
C LYS A 35 -8.03 0.69 11.39
N LEU A 36 -7.22 0.40 10.36
CA LEU A 36 -7.62 0.53 8.96
C LEU A 36 -8.77 -0.42 8.60
N THR A 37 -8.66 -1.70 8.98
CA THR A 37 -9.69 -2.70 8.75
C THR A 37 -10.96 -2.38 9.54
N LYS A 38 -10.82 -1.86 10.75
CA LYS A 38 -11.95 -1.41 11.56
C LYS A 38 -12.71 -0.27 10.88
N THR A 39 -12.00 0.78 10.43
CA THR A 39 -12.64 1.90 9.71
C THR A 39 -13.30 1.43 8.41
N PHE A 40 -12.65 0.56 7.64
CA PHE A 40 -13.23 -0.01 6.41
C PHE A 40 -14.57 -0.69 6.69
N VAL A 41 -14.62 -1.58 7.70
CA VAL A 41 -15.83 -2.31 8.06
C VAL A 41 -16.93 -1.37 8.55
N GLU A 42 -16.59 -0.34 9.32
CA GLU A 42 -17.58 0.64 9.81
C GLU A 42 -18.15 1.52 8.69
N GLU A 43 -17.38 1.82 7.64
CA GLU A 43 -17.88 2.50 6.45
C GLU A 43 -18.70 1.57 5.56
N LEU A 44 -18.29 0.31 5.43
CA LEU A 44 -19.04 -0.71 4.68
C LEU A 44 -20.43 -0.94 5.27
N LYS A 45 -20.57 -0.93 6.60
CA LYS A 45 -21.88 -1.03 7.28
C LYS A 45 -22.80 0.16 7.04
N LYS A 46 -22.24 1.33 6.70
CA LYS A 46 -23.01 2.57 6.47
C LYS A 46 -23.37 2.78 5.00
N GLN A 47 -22.83 1.93 4.14
CA GLN A 47 -23.05 2.02 2.70
C GLN A 47 -24.53 1.78 2.40
N LYS A 48 -25.11 2.63 1.56
CA LYS A 48 -26.49 2.45 1.10
C LYS A 48 -26.55 1.36 0.03
N GLU A 49 -27.72 0.74 -0.14
CA GLU A 49 -27.91 -0.36 -1.11
C GLU A 49 -27.63 0.05 -2.57
N ASP A 50 -27.72 1.34 -2.90
CA ASP A 50 -27.46 1.91 -4.22
C ASP A 50 -25.99 2.30 -4.47
N GLU A 51 -25.14 2.26 -3.44
CA GLU A 51 -23.73 2.60 -3.55
C GLU A 51 -22.88 1.39 -3.92
N ASN A 52 -22.00 1.53 -4.92
CA ASN A 52 -21.12 0.44 -5.36
C ASN A 52 -20.04 0.14 -4.29
N PRO A 53 -20.00 -1.05 -3.68
CA PRO A 53 -19.00 -1.43 -2.68
C PRO A 53 -17.55 -1.39 -3.20
N ILE A 54 -17.36 -1.51 -4.52
CA ILE A 54 -16.03 -1.41 -5.15
C ILE A 54 -15.40 -0.05 -4.91
N ASN A 55 -16.17 1.04 -4.88
CA ASN A 55 -15.63 2.38 -4.64
C ASN A 55 -15.03 2.49 -3.23
N LEU A 56 -15.67 1.88 -2.25
CA LEU A 56 -15.16 1.82 -0.88
C LEU A 56 -13.87 0.98 -0.82
N ILE A 57 -13.86 -0.17 -1.49
CA ILE A 57 -12.65 -1.02 -1.58
C ILE A 57 -11.49 -0.23 -2.20
N LEU A 58 -11.72 0.46 -3.33
CA LEU A 58 -10.71 1.27 -4.00
C LEU A 58 -10.23 2.44 -3.12
N HIS A 59 -11.12 3.09 -2.37
CA HIS A 59 -10.75 4.14 -1.43
C HIS A 59 -9.76 3.62 -0.38
N PHE A 60 -10.09 2.51 0.26
CA PHE A 60 -9.25 1.92 1.30
C PHE A 60 -7.96 1.31 0.74
N PHE A 61 -7.99 0.79 -0.48
CA PHE A 61 -6.79 0.35 -1.19
C PHE A 61 -5.82 1.52 -1.40
N LEU A 62 -6.29 2.65 -1.93
CA LEU A 62 -5.47 3.85 -2.12
C LEU A 62 -4.97 4.44 -0.80
N LEU A 63 -5.75 4.32 0.27
CA LEU A 63 -5.34 4.78 1.59
C LEU A 63 -4.27 3.87 2.20
N ALA A 64 -4.38 2.55 2.01
CA ALA A 64 -3.37 1.57 2.41
C ALA A 64 -2.06 1.79 1.64
N ASP A 65 -2.13 2.01 0.32
CA ASP A 65 -0.99 2.35 -0.51
C ASP A 65 -0.31 3.63 0.01
N LYS A 66 -1.04 4.69 0.33
CA LYS A 66 -0.43 5.90 0.94
C LYS A 66 0.29 5.64 2.27
N MET A 67 -0.14 4.65 3.07
CA MET A 67 0.47 4.32 4.37
C MET A 67 1.68 3.41 4.23
N LYS A 68 1.67 2.47 3.28
CA LYS A 68 2.81 1.65 2.88
C LYS A 68 2.97 1.76 1.36
N PRO A 69 3.62 2.83 0.87
CA PRO A 69 3.69 3.12 -0.56
C PRO A 69 4.25 1.94 -1.34
N ILE A 70 3.46 1.42 -2.29
CA ILE A 70 3.96 0.51 -3.33
C ILE A 70 5.05 1.24 -4.12
N THR A 71 4.84 2.53 -4.38
CA THR A 71 5.87 3.43 -4.88
C THR A 71 5.83 4.77 -4.15
N CYS A 72 6.99 5.38 -3.94
CA CYS A 72 7.12 6.63 -3.20
C CYS A 72 7.92 7.67 -3.99
N ASP A 73 7.71 8.95 -3.67
CA ASP A 73 8.51 10.03 -4.22
C ASP A 73 9.86 10.16 -3.48
N LYS A 74 10.77 10.97 -4.04
CA LYS A 74 12.10 11.20 -3.46
C LYS A 74 12.06 11.67 -2.00
N LYS A 75 11.08 12.51 -1.65
CA LYS A 75 10.90 13.05 -0.30
C LYS A 75 10.54 11.95 0.69
N THR A 76 9.62 11.09 0.30
CA THR A 76 9.18 9.96 1.12
C THR A 76 10.29 8.93 1.25
N LEU A 77 11.01 8.62 0.16
CA LEU A 77 12.16 7.72 0.20
C LEU A 77 13.27 8.22 1.15
N SER A 78 13.53 9.52 1.17
CA SER A 78 14.49 10.14 2.10
C SER A 78 14.12 9.87 3.56
N LYS A 79 12.84 10.00 3.91
CA LYS A 79 12.34 9.69 5.27
C LYS A 79 12.45 8.20 5.62
N LEU A 80 12.20 7.31 4.64
CA LEU A 80 12.24 5.86 4.87
C LEU A 80 13.66 5.31 4.99
N THR A 81 14.60 5.82 4.19
CA THR A 81 15.98 5.30 4.11
C THR A 81 16.98 6.05 5.00
N GLY A 82 16.63 7.25 5.47
CA GLY A 82 17.55 8.16 6.16
C GLY A 82 18.58 8.84 5.24
N LEU A 83 18.55 8.57 3.93
CA LEU A 83 19.43 9.22 2.96
C LEU A 83 18.91 10.64 2.64
N SER A 84 19.82 11.58 2.40
CA SER A 84 19.43 12.91 1.92
C SER A 84 18.84 12.82 0.50
N GLU A 85 17.91 13.71 0.17
CA GLU A 85 17.36 13.80 -1.20
C GLU A 85 18.46 14.00 -2.26
N ARG A 86 19.53 14.72 -1.92
CA ARG A 86 20.70 14.91 -2.80
C ARG A 86 21.42 13.58 -3.07
N THR A 87 21.69 12.81 -2.02
CA THR A 87 22.33 11.49 -2.13
C THR A 87 21.48 10.53 -2.95
N ILE A 88 20.16 10.55 -2.77
CA ILE A 88 19.23 9.76 -3.57
C ILE A 88 19.34 10.14 -5.05
N ASP A 89 19.35 11.43 -5.38
CA ASP A 89 19.50 11.89 -6.76
C ASP A 89 20.85 11.53 -7.39
N GLU A 90 21.94 11.65 -6.63
CA GLU A 90 23.30 11.28 -7.07
C GLU A 90 23.38 9.78 -7.39
N ARG A 91 22.92 8.92 -6.46
CA ARG A 91 22.90 7.47 -6.66
C ARG A 91 21.99 7.06 -7.81
N ARG A 92 20.81 7.67 -7.95
CA ARG A 92 19.91 7.44 -9.08
C ARG A 92 20.59 7.77 -10.42
N ARG A 93 21.24 8.94 -10.53
CA ARG A 93 21.94 9.35 -11.77
C ARG A 93 23.11 8.42 -12.10
N ALA A 94 23.80 7.93 -11.07
CA ALA A 94 24.85 6.91 -11.21
C ALA A 94 24.31 5.50 -11.48
N ARG A 95 22.98 5.30 -11.58
CA ARG A 95 22.32 3.99 -11.71
C ARG A 95 22.62 3.02 -10.55
N GLN A 96 22.89 3.57 -9.37
CA GLN A 96 23.16 2.87 -8.12
C GLN A 96 21.95 2.88 -7.17
N LEU A 97 20.76 3.13 -7.71
CA LEU A 97 19.50 3.09 -6.98
C LEU A 97 18.41 2.75 -7.99
N PRO A 98 17.60 1.69 -7.78
CA PRO A 98 16.49 1.38 -8.66
C PRO A 98 15.46 2.50 -8.62
N PHE A 99 14.88 2.83 -9.78
CA PHE A 99 13.88 3.87 -9.91
C PHE A 99 12.96 3.59 -11.10
N ILE A 100 11.72 4.04 -10.99
CA ILE A 100 10.73 3.99 -12.05
C ILE A 100 10.59 5.40 -12.61
N GLN A 101 10.79 5.56 -13.91
CA GLN A 101 10.56 6.82 -14.62
C GLN A 101 9.26 6.73 -15.41
N LEU A 102 8.24 7.46 -14.96
CA LEU A 102 7.00 7.63 -15.71
C LEU A 102 7.17 8.79 -16.70
N THR A 103 6.85 8.53 -17.97
CA THR A 103 6.83 9.54 -19.04
C THR A 103 5.38 9.79 -19.46
N GLY A 104 4.87 11.00 -19.23
CA GLY A 104 3.47 11.35 -19.53
C GLY A 104 3.14 11.62 -21.00
N SER A 105 4.00 11.27 -21.96
CA SER A 105 3.78 11.53 -23.39
C SER A 105 4.63 10.60 -24.26
N PHE A 106 4.02 10.06 -25.32
CA PHE A 106 4.67 9.30 -26.39
C PHE A 106 5.35 10.20 -27.44
N ASN A 107 5.31 11.53 -27.30
CA ASN A 107 5.87 12.45 -28.28
C ASN A 107 7.36 12.71 -27.99
N GLU A 108 8.17 12.73 -29.05
CA GLU A 108 9.64 12.89 -29.07
C GLU A 108 10.15 14.17 -28.36
N LYS A 109 9.26 15.11 -28.02
CA LYS A 109 9.57 16.38 -27.34
C LYS A 109 9.59 16.31 -25.80
N GLY A 110 9.56 15.10 -25.21
CA GLY A 110 9.96 14.86 -23.83
C GLY A 110 9.09 15.56 -22.78
N GLY A 111 7.93 14.97 -22.45
CA GLY A 111 7.10 15.43 -21.33
C GLY A 111 7.83 15.36 -19.96
N ARG A 112 7.24 15.99 -18.94
CA ARG A 112 7.76 15.99 -17.57
C ARG A 112 7.96 14.56 -17.08
N LYS A 113 9.21 14.19 -16.81
CA LYS A 113 9.59 12.88 -16.25
C LYS A 113 9.24 12.88 -14.77
N ILE A 114 8.38 11.96 -14.36
CA ILE A 114 8.08 11.72 -12.94
C ILE A 114 8.95 10.54 -12.51
N ILE A 115 9.70 10.73 -11.42
CA ILE A 115 10.53 9.68 -10.83
C ILE A 115 9.87 9.22 -9.54
N ILE A 116 9.64 7.92 -9.45
CA ILE A 116 9.15 7.25 -8.25
C ILE A 116 10.07 6.05 -7.94
N PHE A 117 9.97 5.56 -6.72
CA PHE A 117 10.82 4.50 -6.20
C PHE A 117 9.95 3.43 -5.55
N ASP A 118 10.27 2.16 -5.73
CA ASP A 118 9.74 1.10 -4.88
C ASP A 118 10.59 1.06 -3.58
N PRO A 119 10.00 1.33 -2.39
CA PRO A 119 10.76 1.35 -1.16
C PRO A 119 11.39 0.01 -0.79
N ASP A 120 10.72 -1.11 -1.09
CA ASP A 120 11.21 -2.46 -0.77
C ASP A 120 12.37 -2.83 -1.71
N GLU A 121 12.25 -2.51 -3.01
CA GLU A 121 13.34 -2.70 -3.99
C GLU A 121 14.58 -1.87 -3.62
N VAL A 122 14.38 -0.59 -3.29
CA VAL A 122 15.48 0.30 -2.86
C VAL A 122 16.12 -0.21 -1.57
N THR A 123 15.33 -0.62 -0.58
CA THR A 123 15.84 -1.13 0.69
C THR A 123 16.66 -2.40 0.47
N ASN A 124 16.14 -3.35 -0.30
CA ASN A 124 16.88 -4.56 -0.66
C ASN A 124 18.17 -4.23 -1.40
N TYR A 125 18.16 -3.29 -2.34
CA TYR A 125 19.37 -2.85 -3.04
C TYR A 125 20.40 -2.24 -2.09
N LEU A 126 19.98 -1.39 -1.15
CA LEU A 126 20.88 -0.72 -0.21
C LEU A 126 21.48 -1.66 0.86
N TYR A 127 20.78 -2.74 1.19
CA TYR A 127 21.14 -3.61 2.31
C TYR A 127 21.51 -5.06 1.91
N SER A 128 21.34 -5.44 0.64
CA SER A 128 21.71 -6.78 0.13
C SER A 128 23.18 -7.14 0.36
N GLU A 129 24.08 -6.16 0.35
CA GLU A 129 25.51 -6.40 0.60
C GLU A 129 25.90 -6.49 2.08
N LYS A 130 25.00 -6.17 3.03
CA LYS A 130 25.36 -6.05 4.45
C LYS A 130 25.24 -7.35 5.26
N VAL A 131 24.57 -8.38 4.74
CA VAL A 131 24.52 -9.70 5.39
C VAL A 131 25.43 -10.66 4.64
N LYS A 132 26.75 -10.54 4.87
CA LYS A 132 27.67 -11.65 4.62
C LYS A 132 27.71 -12.49 5.88
N ALA A 133 27.12 -13.69 5.85
CA ALA A 133 27.46 -14.70 6.84
C ALA A 133 28.94 -15.04 6.67
N ILE A 134 29.74 -14.75 7.69
CA ILE A 134 31.11 -15.22 7.77
C ILE A 134 31.00 -16.67 8.26
N SER A 135 31.27 -17.62 7.36
CA SER A 135 31.49 -19.03 7.68
C SER A 135 32.93 -19.27 8.09
#